data_AF-A0A2V6LAH7-F1
#
_entry.id   AF-A0A2V6LAH7-F1
#
_cell.length_a   1.000
_cell.length_b   1.000
_cell.length_c   1.000
_cell.angle_alpha   90.00
_cell.angle_beta   90.00
_cell.angle_gamma   90.00
#
_symmetry.space_group_name_H-M   'P 1'
#
loop_
_entity.id
_entity.type
_entity.pdbx_description
1 polymer ?
#
loop_
_entity_poly.entity_id
_entity_poly.type
_entity_poly.pdbx_seq_one_letter_code
_entity_poly.pdbx_strand_id
1 'polypeptide(L)'
;MKPKIDANQINHPRIVSPQEWEAARQQLLVNEKQLTRARDALAAERRRMPWLAVEKAYDFDGPQGKASLLDLFHSRRQLIVYRAF
;
A
#
# COMPACT_ATOMS: atom_id res chain seq x y z
N MET A 1 -40.26 7.63 20.93
CA MET A 1 -40.23 8.06 19.51
C MET A 1 -38.80 8.47 19.20
N LYS A 2 -38.11 7.76 18.29
CA LYS A 2 -36.65 7.92 18.07
C LYS A 2 -36.30 9.33 17.55
N PRO A 3 -35.15 9.92 17.95
CA PRO A 3 -34.73 11.22 17.43
C PRO A 3 -34.37 11.09 15.94
N LYS A 4 -34.96 11.96 15.11
CA LYS A 4 -34.58 12.12 13.70
C LYS A 4 -33.22 12.83 13.67
N ILE A 5 -32.21 12.15 13.15
CA ILE A 5 -30.91 12.75 12.87
C ILE A 5 -31.07 13.50 11.55
N ASP A 6 -30.92 14.82 11.58
CA ASP A 6 -30.92 15.65 10.37
C ASP A 6 -29.64 15.36 9.57
N ALA A 7 -29.76 14.54 8.52
CA ALA A 7 -28.68 14.07 7.67
C ALA A 7 -28.16 15.15 6.69
N ASN A 8 -28.18 16.44 7.06
CA ASN A 8 -27.91 17.54 6.14
C ASN A 8 -26.57 18.23 6.39
N GLN A 9 -25.46 17.49 6.27
CA GLN A 9 -24.18 18.08 5.85
C GLN A 9 -23.17 17.04 5.31
N ILE A 10 -23.58 16.23 4.34
CA ILE A 10 -22.65 15.50 3.48
C ILE A 10 -22.61 16.24 2.14
N ASN A 11 -21.52 16.96 1.85
CA ASN A 11 -21.30 17.62 0.56
C ASN A 11 -21.08 16.57 -0.53
N HIS A 12 -22.16 16.08 -1.13
CA HIS A 12 -22.07 15.15 -2.25
C HIS A 12 -21.62 15.88 -3.53
N PRO A 13 -20.73 15.29 -4.34
CA PRO A 13 -20.37 15.84 -5.63
C PRO A 13 -21.60 15.90 -6.55
N ARG A 14 -21.58 16.83 -7.52
CA ARG A 14 -22.68 17.04 -8.46
C ARG A 14 -23.00 15.76 -9.23
N ILE A 15 -24.29 15.40 -9.29
CA ILE A 15 -24.81 14.35 -10.17
C ILE A 15 -24.83 14.90 -11.61
N VAL A 16 -24.22 14.18 -12.54
CA VAL A 16 -23.98 14.62 -13.93
C VAL A 16 -24.52 13.60 -14.94
N SER A 17 -24.56 13.99 -16.22
CA SER A 17 -24.94 13.09 -17.30
C SER A 17 -23.86 12.02 -17.57
N PRO A 18 -24.18 10.92 -18.28
CA PRO A 18 -23.18 9.92 -18.67
C PRO A 18 -22.02 10.49 -19.50
N GLN A 19 -22.29 11.47 -20.38
CA GLN A 19 -21.27 12.07 -21.23
C GLN A 19 -20.31 12.96 -20.44
N GLU A 20 -20.84 13.76 -19.51
CA GLU A 20 -20.03 14.59 -18.62
C GLU A 20 -19.16 13.72 -17.71
N TRP A 21 -19.72 12.62 -17.19
CA TRP A 21 -18.97 11.66 -16.39
C TRP A 21 -17.83 11.00 -17.16
N GLU A 22 -18.08 10.53 -18.39
CA GLU A 22 -17.03 9.88 -19.20
C GLU A 22 -15.91 10.85 -19.54
N ALA A 23 -16.23 12.11 -19.88
CA ALA A 23 -15.23 13.14 -20.11
C ALA A 23 -14.35 13.39 -18.88
N ALA A 24 -14.96 13.52 -17.69
CA ALA A 24 -14.24 13.68 -16.43
C ALA A 24 -13.37 12.45 -16.10
N ARG A 25 -13.89 11.24 -16.35
CA ARG A 25 -13.17 9.98 -16.13
C ARG A 25 -11.96 9.85 -17.06
N GLN A 26 -12.08 10.22 -18.33
CA GLN A 26 -10.94 10.19 -19.25
C GLN A 26 -9.81 11.14 -18.82
N GLN A 27 -10.17 12.31 -18.29
CA GLN A 27 -9.19 13.23 -17.70
C GLN A 27 -8.51 12.62 -16.47
N LEU A 28 -9.29 12.02 -15.56
CA LEU A 28 -8.75 11.34 -14.38
C LEU A 28 -7.80 10.20 -14.76
N LEU A 29 -8.16 9.40 -15.76
CA LEU A 29 -7.38 8.26 -16.23
C LEU A 29 -5.98 8.65 -16.69
N VAL A 30 -5.78 9.85 -17.24
CA VAL A 30 -4.45 10.36 -17.60
C VAL A 30 -3.57 10.50 -16.36
N ASN A 31 -4.12 11.09 -15.29
CA ASN A 31 -3.42 11.30 -14.03
C ASN A 31 -3.11 9.97 -13.34
N GLU A 32 -4.07 9.04 -13.33
CA GLU A 32 -3.86 7.69 -12.78
C GLU A 32 -2.74 6.95 -13.51
N LYS A 33 -2.70 7.01 -14.84
CA LYS A 33 -1.63 6.40 -15.65
C LYS A 33 -0.26 7.01 -15.37
N GLN A 34 -0.18 8.32 -15.15
CA GLN A 34 1.06 8.98 -14.75
C GLN A 34 1.54 8.48 -13.39
N LEU A 35 0.64 8.39 -12.40
CA LEU A 35 0.96 7.86 -11.09
C LEU A 35 1.46 6.41 -11.16
N THR A 36 0.82 5.55 -11.96
CA THR A 36 1.28 4.17 -12.16
C THR A 36 2.72 4.11 -12.67
N ARG A 37 3.03 4.87 -13.74
CA ARG A 37 4.39 4.91 -14.31
C ARG A 37 5.43 5.41 -13.31
N ALA A 38 5.09 6.45 -12.53
CA ALA A 38 5.98 6.98 -11.50
C ALA A 38 6.26 5.94 -10.40
N ARG A 39 5.23 5.18 -9.98
CA ARG A 39 5.38 4.08 -9.01
C ARG A 39 6.27 2.97 -9.56
N ASP A 40 6.12 2.61 -10.82
CA ASP A 40 6.94 1.58 -11.47
C ASP A 40 8.42 1.99 -11.57
N ALA A 41 8.68 3.26 -11.93
CA ALA A 41 10.03 3.83 -11.96
C ALA A 41 10.69 3.76 -10.58
N LEU A 42 9.98 4.21 -9.53
CA LEU A 42 10.47 4.15 -8.16
C LEU A 42 10.70 2.71 -7.68
N ALA A 43 9.80 1.78 -8.04
CA ALA A 43 9.99 0.36 -7.72
C ALA A 43 11.22 -0.24 -8.42
N ALA A 44 11.53 0.21 -9.64
CA ALA A 44 12.75 -0.19 -10.35
C ALA A 44 14.01 0.36 -9.69
N GLU A 45 13.99 1.61 -9.23
CA GLU A 45 15.10 2.20 -8.47
C GLU A 45 15.34 1.45 -7.17
N ARG A 46 14.28 1.16 -6.40
CA ARG A 46 14.36 0.37 -5.15
C ARG A 46 14.98 -1.00 -5.36
N ARG A 47 14.69 -1.68 -6.48
CA ARG A 47 15.29 -2.98 -6.81
C ARG A 47 16.78 -2.89 -7.14
N ARG A 48 17.26 -1.73 -7.59
CA ARG A 48 18.68 -1.46 -7.90
C ARG A 48 19.45 -0.85 -6.74
N MET A 49 18.77 -0.51 -5.64
CA MET A 49 19.44 0.00 -4.45
C MET A 49 20.53 -0.99 -4.00
N PRO A 50 21.73 -0.52 -3.66
CA PRO A 50 22.77 -1.36 -3.10
C PRO A 50 22.27 -2.10 -1.87
N TRP A 51 22.71 -3.35 -1.74
CA TRP A 51 22.37 -4.17 -0.58
C TRP A 51 23.38 -3.87 0.54
N LEU A 52 22.89 -3.83 1.77
CA LEU A 52 23.74 -3.77 2.96
C LEU A 52 23.78 -5.15 3.59
N ALA A 53 24.97 -5.66 3.85
CA ALA A 53 25.13 -6.92 4.57
C ALA A 53 24.60 -6.76 6.01
N VAL A 54 23.78 -7.71 6.45
CA VAL A 54 23.34 -7.79 7.84
C VAL A 54 24.35 -8.65 8.60
N GLU A 55 25.31 -8.00 9.23
CA GLU A 55 26.36 -8.68 10.01
C GLU A 55 25.94 -8.96 11.46
N LYS A 56 24.98 -8.18 11.96
CA LYS A 56 24.50 -8.31 13.33
C LYS A 56 23.71 -9.61 13.50
N ALA A 57 24.08 -10.41 14.49
CA ALA A 57 23.26 -11.51 14.96
C ALA A 57 22.04 -10.96 15.71
N TYR A 58 20.85 -11.14 15.12
CA TYR A 58 19.59 -10.74 15.73
C TYR A 58 18.89 -11.94 16.35
N ASP A 59 18.36 -11.73 17.55
CA ASP A 59 17.44 -12.66 18.22
C ASP A 59 16.02 -12.10 18.14
N PHE A 60 15.10 -12.95 17.69
CA PHE A 60 13.68 -12.65 17.58
C PHE A 60 12.89 -13.53 18.55
N ASP A 61 11.80 -12.98 19.09
CA ASP A 61 10.82 -13.76 19.85
C ASP A 61 9.79 -14.37 18.90
N GLY A 62 9.71 -15.70 18.89
CA GLY A 62 8.78 -16.45 18.08
C GLY A 62 7.92 -17.42 18.91
N PRO A 63 6.91 -18.06 18.30
CA PRO A 63 6.01 -18.99 18.99
C PRO A 63 6.70 -20.22 19.61
N GLN A 64 7.91 -20.55 19.14
CA GLN A 64 8.70 -21.69 19.60
C GLN A 64 9.89 -21.25 20.49
N GLY A 65 9.92 -19.98 20.91
CA GLY A 65 11.04 -19.39 21.64
C GLY A 65 11.90 -18.47 20.77
N LYS A 66 13.17 -18.32 21.12
CA LYS A 66 14.11 -17.45 20.40
C LYS A 66 14.45 -18.02 19.02
N ALA A 67 14.56 -17.16 18.02
CA ALA A 67 14.92 -17.52 16.64
C ALA A 67 15.92 -16.52 16.06
N SER A 68 16.86 -17.00 15.23
CA SER A 68 17.74 -16.12 14.46
C SER A 68 17.03 -15.55 13.23
N LEU A 69 17.62 -14.56 12.56
CA LEU A 69 17.10 -14.04 11.28
C LEU A 69 16.96 -15.13 10.21
N LEU A 70 17.89 -16.09 10.15
CA LEU A 70 17.84 -17.18 9.18
C LEU A 70 16.72 -18.18 9.50
N ASP A 71 16.47 -18.43 10.79
CA ASP A 71 15.40 -19.33 11.21
C ASP A 71 14.03 -18.83 10.78
N LEU A 72 13.80 -17.51 10.76
CA LEU A 72 12.54 -16.91 10.31
C LEU A 72 12.15 -17.30 8.87
N PHE A 73 13.10 -17.72 8.04
CA PHE A 73 12.81 -18.17 6.68
C PHE A 73 12.14 -19.55 6.66
N HIS A 74 12.30 -20.40 7.68
CA HIS A 74 11.74 -21.77 7.73
C HIS A 74 11.88 -22.54 6.39
N SER A 75 13.11 -22.61 5.86
CA SER A 75 13.43 -23.23 4.56
C SER A 75 12.78 -22.60 3.31
N ARG A 76 12.19 -21.40 3.44
CA ARG A 76 11.69 -20.60 2.31
C ARG A 76 12.81 -19.72 1.75
N ARG A 77 12.65 -19.30 0.50
CA ARG A 77 13.60 -18.41 -0.19
C ARG A 77 13.35 -16.93 0.06
N GLN A 78 12.22 -16.58 0.69
CA GLN A 78 11.81 -15.19 0.90
C GLN A 78 11.12 -15.06 2.25
N LEU A 79 11.52 -14.05 3.00
CA LEU A 79 10.86 -13.59 4.21
C LEU A 79 10.05 -12.34 3.88
N ILE A 80 8.77 -12.29 4.27
CA ILE A 80 7.93 -11.10 4.15
C ILE A 80 7.73 -10.53 5.55
N VAL A 81 8.12 -9.28 5.74
CA VAL A 81 7.95 -8.57 7.01
C VAL A 81 6.77 -7.63 6.90
N TYR A 82 5.80 -7.79 7.79
CA TYR A 82 4.68 -6.85 7.91
C TYR A 82 4.91 -5.95 9.12
N ARG A 83 4.86 -4.64 8.90
CA ARG A 83 4.89 -3.63 9.96
C ARG A 83 3.60 -2.83 9.87
N ALA A 84 2.68 -3.08 10.81
CA ALA A 84 1.60 -2.13 11.07
C ALA A 84 2.17 -0.96 11.88
N PHE A 85 1.77 0.25 11.52
CA PHE A 85 2.02 1.49 12.25
C PHE A 85 0.68 2.08 12.66
#